data_AF-A0A0B5QQT0-F1
#
_entry.id   AF-A0A0B5QQT0-F1
#
_cell.length_a   1.000
_cell.length_b   1.000
_cell.length_c   1.000
_cell.angle_alpha   90.00
_cell.angle_beta   90.00
_cell.angle_gamma   90.00
#
_symmetry.space_group_name_H-M   'P 1'
#
loop_
_entity.id
_entity.type
_entity.pdbx_description
1 polymer ?
#
loop_
_entity_poly.entity_id
_entity_poly.type
_entity_poly.pdbx_seq_one_letter_code
_entity_poly.pdbx_strand_id
1 'polypeptide(L)'
;MFKKALVMVSILVFLFCPISALSVSAADFTNGVDVSGNTAIIWFKPLANTSWVDVHYKINSGAQQNIRTTYNSASGRYEQNVTVSSGDTVSYSFTYNNGTPAYDSDWYNYTVGSPSSPTKAATFYEDINYGGASVSLQPGNYTLSQLNTAKIPNDWMTSLKVPSGWTVEVYENDNFTGTKWTYTSDTPWVGNDANDKMTSVKIYSTTNTGGDTTTPPLKSGFVTLQVKNNTNGQYSNDQIYWAIVGKDPATNQFVHVDLNGNLIPMKISDNDAAGHLTKTTPDGTFNYSNYFCKASQQSYAYIPKIIGARMYISYGEPLYIKVNQAADGLIGYAGPNLANTSDPNTGIMFEWAEMAWTKDGLWINTTRVDQFCYPYNIQLVGNSGYNKTYGDTGTRADLMNAYKNSVPAEFKSLVHSDRIYAPASGLGTFTESQANAHYFDSYINDVYNYYATHELTFTCDRGTYSGHVVGNDFVFNKNGGAYNLYIHGKPSTQEVLLGNGIFDGGNDDEKAIKAQVCAAFNRHVMLDPAHWNNSAYFYKEAPANYFAKFWHDHSYENKSYGFCYDDVFDFSSTLHVADPKYAIINVGW
;
A
#
# COMPACT_ATOMS: atom_id res chain seq x y z
N MET A 1 82.53 -5.59 -46.54
CA MET A 1 82.64 -5.59 -45.07
C MET A 1 81.33 -5.13 -44.48
N PHE A 2 80.79 -5.92 -43.54
CA PHE A 2 79.46 -5.79 -42.95
C PHE A 2 79.40 -4.75 -41.80
N LYS A 3 78.24 -4.07 -41.72
CA LYS A 3 77.52 -3.38 -40.62
C LYS A 3 78.10 -3.35 -39.19
N LYS A 4 77.89 -2.20 -38.51
CA LYS A 4 77.26 -1.97 -37.17
C LYS A 4 77.42 -0.46 -36.82
N ALA A 5 76.40 0.40 -36.83
CA ALA A 5 75.31 0.61 -35.86
C ALA A 5 75.77 0.90 -34.42
N LEU A 6 75.65 2.17 -33.99
CA LEU A 6 75.55 2.57 -32.57
C LEU A 6 74.48 3.67 -32.46
N VAL A 7 73.39 3.33 -31.77
CA VAL A 7 72.25 4.19 -31.43
C VAL A 7 72.42 4.59 -29.96
N MET A 8 72.34 5.89 -29.66
CA MET A 8 72.25 6.40 -28.28
C MET A 8 70.84 6.12 -27.73
N VAL A 9 70.78 5.37 -26.64
CA VAL A 9 69.54 5.10 -25.89
C VAL A 9 69.42 6.14 -24.77
N SER A 10 68.34 6.93 -24.81
CA SER A 10 67.88 7.71 -23.66
C SER A 10 66.91 6.83 -22.86
N ILE A 11 67.28 6.46 -21.63
CA ILE A 11 66.42 5.70 -20.71
C ILE A 11 65.50 6.69 -20.00
N LEU A 12 64.23 6.72 -20.41
CA LEU A 12 63.15 7.36 -19.68
C LEU A 12 62.68 6.37 -18.60
N VAL A 13 62.97 6.66 -17.33
CA VAL A 13 62.45 5.87 -16.20
C VAL A 13 60.96 6.19 -16.06
N PHE A 14 60.10 5.31 -16.57
CA PHE A 14 58.69 5.28 -16.21
C PHE A 14 58.59 4.78 -14.76
N LEU A 15 58.35 5.71 -13.82
CA LEU A 15 57.78 5.36 -12.53
C LEU A 15 56.35 4.85 -12.78
N PHE A 16 56.18 3.53 -12.88
CA PHE A 16 54.87 2.90 -12.73
C PHE A 16 54.49 3.01 -11.26
N CYS A 17 53.78 4.08 -10.91
CA CYS A 17 52.94 4.09 -9.72
C CYS A 17 51.68 3.29 -10.09
N PRO A 18 51.40 2.13 -9.49
CA PRO A 18 50.10 1.51 -9.66
C PRO A 18 49.09 2.44 -8.95
N ILE A 19 48.36 3.23 -9.73
CA ILE A 19 47.13 3.86 -9.26
C ILE A 19 46.16 2.71 -9.11
N SER A 20 46.10 2.15 -7.90
CA SER A 20 45.02 1.27 -7.50
C SER A 20 43.74 2.10 -7.55
N ALA A 21 42.85 1.81 -8.51
CA ALA A 21 41.48 2.30 -8.46
C ALA A 21 40.88 1.80 -7.14
N LEU A 22 40.52 2.72 -6.26
CA LEU A 22 39.82 2.39 -5.03
C LEU A 22 38.40 1.98 -5.42
N SER A 23 38.03 0.73 -5.17
CA SER A 23 36.65 0.27 -5.32
C SER A 23 35.77 0.94 -4.27
N VAL A 24 34.61 1.42 -4.70
CA VAL A 24 33.66 2.19 -3.90
C VAL A 24 32.70 1.27 -3.14
N SER A 25 32.31 1.71 -1.94
CA SER A 25 31.16 1.19 -1.20
C SER A 25 29.88 1.88 -1.68
N ALA A 26 28.76 1.16 -1.76
CA ALA A 26 27.46 1.65 -2.26
C ALA A 26 26.83 2.85 -1.48
N ALA A 27 27.58 3.49 -0.58
CA ALA A 27 27.15 4.59 0.27
C ALA A 27 27.38 6.01 -0.31
N ASP A 28 28.17 6.17 -1.38
CA ASP A 28 28.62 7.50 -1.84
C ASP A 28 27.66 8.22 -2.81
N PHE A 29 26.77 7.48 -3.49
CA PHE A 29 25.84 8.05 -4.46
C PHE A 29 24.66 7.11 -4.77
N THR A 30 23.61 7.65 -5.38
CA THR A 30 22.61 6.86 -6.13
C THR A 30 22.66 7.22 -7.61
N ASN A 31 22.24 6.32 -8.50
CA ASN A 31 22.25 6.54 -9.95
C ASN A 31 21.07 5.86 -10.65
N GLY A 32 20.82 6.25 -11.90
CA GLY A 32 19.78 5.62 -12.72
C GLY A 32 19.65 6.23 -14.11
N VAL A 33 18.61 5.79 -14.83
CA VAL A 33 18.22 6.32 -16.13
C VAL A 33 16.71 6.60 -16.12
N ASP A 34 16.33 7.87 -16.28
CA ASP A 34 14.92 8.27 -16.43
C ASP A 34 14.61 8.45 -17.91
N VAL A 35 13.46 7.97 -18.40
CA VAL A 35 13.10 8.07 -19.83
C VAL A 35 11.86 8.92 -20.01
N SER A 36 11.94 9.89 -20.93
CA SER A 36 10.80 10.69 -21.38
C SER A 36 10.82 10.77 -22.91
N GLY A 37 9.85 10.12 -23.56
CA GLY A 37 9.80 10.03 -25.02
C GLY A 37 11.04 9.33 -25.59
N ASN A 38 11.79 10.04 -26.44
CA ASN A 38 13.02 9.56 -27.10
C ASN A 38 14.31 10.02 -26.39
N THR A 39 14.21 10.49 -25.16
CA THR A 39 15.34 10.96 -24.36
C THR A 39 15.45 10.14 -23.09
N ALA A 40 16.61 9.54 -22.86
CA ALA A 40 17.02 8.96 -21.60
C ALA A 40 17.94 9.95 -20.86
N ILE A 41 17.75 10.10 -19.56
CA ILE A 41 18.52 10.98 -18.69
C ILE A 41 19.31 10.06 -17.75
N ILE A 42 20.59 9.87 -18.05
CA ILE A 42 21.52 9.16 -17.16
C ILE A 42 21.83 10.12 -16.01
N TRP A 43 21.61 9.70 -14.77
CA TRP A 43 21.78 10.58 -13.62
C TRP A 43 22.61 9.95 -12.50
N PHE A 44 23.32 10.82 -11.78
CA PHE A 44 24.14 10.51 -10.61
C PHE A 44 23.79 11.50 -9.49
N LYS A 45 23.27 11.02 -8.37
CA LYS A 45 22.92 11.83 -7.21
C LYS A 45 23.94 11.60 -6.09
N PRO A 46 24.77 12.60 -5.76
CA PRO A 46 25.79 12.44 -4.73
C PRO A 46 25.16 12.30 -3.34
N LEU A 47 25.72 11.39 -2.54
CA LEU A 47 25.47 11.27 -1.10
C LEU A 47 26.69 11.72 -0.27
N ALA A 48 27.82 11.96 -0.94
CA ALA A 48 29.07 12.46 -0.38
C ALA A 48 29.47 13.83 -0.99
N ASN A 49 30.65 14.34 -0.62
CA ASN A 49 31.15 15.65 -1.08
C ASN A 49 31.67 15.59 -2.53
N THR A 50 30.74 15.49 -3.47
CA THR A 50 31.02 15.45 -4.91
C THR A 50 30.77 16.81 -5.53
N SER A 51 31.80 17.34 -6.19
CA SER A 51 31.75 18.61 -6.93
C SER A 51 31.71 18.41 -8.44
N TRP A 52 32.05 17.21 -8.93
CA TRP A 52 32.03 16.90 -10.34
C TRP A 52 31.82 15.40 -10.61
N VAL A 53 31.19 15.09 -11.74
CA VAL A 53 30.96 13.72 -12.23
C VAL A 53 31.17 13.67 -13.73
N ASP A 54 31.94 12.70 -14.21
CA ASP A 54 32.00 12.27 -15.60
C ASP A 54 31.18 10.99 -15.76
N VAL A 55 30.39 10.90 -16.83
CA VAL A 55 29.67 9.68 -17.21
C VAL A 55 30.33 9.05 -18.42
N HIS A 56 30.52 7.74 -18.36
CA HIS A 56 30.99 6.91 -19.45
C HIS A 56 29.82 6.07 -19.92
N TYR A 57 29.40 6.15 -21.18
CA TYR A 57 28.24 5.37 -21.63
C TYR A 57 28.34 4.87 -23.07
N LYS A 58 27.58 3.82 -23.36
CA LYS A 58 27.38 3.22 -24.69
C LYS A 58 25.89 3.04 -24.90
N ILE A 59 25.42 3.30 -26.13
CA ILE A 59 24.07 2.92 -26.55
C ILE A 59 24.22 1.67 -27.42
N ASN A 60 23.59 0.58 -27.01
CA ASN A 60 23.76 -0.76 -27.55
C ASN A 60 25.26 -1.12 -27.60
N SER A 61 25.71 -1.76 -28.68
CA SER A 61 27.13 -2.04 -28.94
C SER A 61 27.88 -0.85 -29.56
N GLY A 62 27.40 0.38 -29.36
CA GLY A 62 27.98 1.61 -29.89
C GLY A 62 29.29 2.03 -29.22
N ALA A 63 29.92 3.06 -29.78
CA ALA A 63 31.17 3.61 -29.25
C ALA A 63 30.94 4.28 -27.88
N GLN A 64 31.89 4.06 -26.95
CA GLN A 64 31.85 4.70 -25.63
C GLN A 64 31.98 6.21 -25.76
N GLN A 65 31.07 6.92 -25.10
CA GLN A 65 31.12 8.36 -24.86
C GLN A 65 31.63 8.61 -23.45
N ASN A 66 32.41 9.67 -23.25
CA ASN A 66 32.91 10.08 -21.94
C ASN A 66 32.59 11.57 -21.79
N ILE A 67 31.63 11.91 -20.93
CA ILE A 67 31.04 13.25 -20.89
C ILE A 67 31.05 13.78 -19.46
N ARG A 68 31.50 15.04 -19.28
CA ARG A 68 31.27 15.80 -18.05
C ARG A 68 29.78 16.09 -17.92
N THR A 69 29.16 15.54 -16.88
CA THR A 69 27.73 15.75 -16.60
C THR A 69 27.44 17.19 -16.13
N THR A 70 26.18 17.60 -16.22
CA THR A 70 25.72 18.90 -15.72
C THR A 70 24.96 18.73 -14.40
N TYR A 71 25.26 19.55 -13.38
CA TYR A 71 24.53 19.51 -12.12
C TYR A 71 23.18 20.23 -12.25
N ASN A 72 22.09 19.50 -12.02
CA ASN A 72 20.74 20.04 -11.98
C ASN A 72 20.35 20.31 -10.52
N SER A 73 20.33 21.59 -10.14
CA SER A 73 20.00 22.01 -8.77
C SER A 73 18.57 21.69 -8.34
N ALA A 74 17.62 21.54 -9.27
CA ALA A 74 16.23 21.23 -8.94
C ALA A 74 16.04 19.76 -8.54
N SER A 75 16.76 18.84 -9.20
CA SER A 75 16.76 17.40 -8.88
C SER A 75 17.89 16.99 -7.93
N GLY A 76 18.80 17.93 -7.62
CA GLY A 76 19.94 17.73 -6.72
C GLY A 76 20.94 16.68 -7.21
N ARG A 77 21.04 16.48 -8.53
CA ARG A 77 21.83 15.41 -9.15
C ARG A 77 22.51 15.87 -10.44
N TYR A 78 23.56 15.16 -10.82
CA TYR A 78 24.25 15.31 -12.10
C TYR A 78 23.50 14.54 -13.18
N GLU A 79 23.33 15.12 -14.37
CA GLU A 79 22.52 14.58 -15.45
C GLU A 79 23.25 14.64 -16.79
N GLN A 80 22.98 13.63 -17.63
CA GLN A 80 23.37 13.57 -19.03
C GLN A 80 22.22 13.02 -19.87
N ASN A 81 21.74 13.83 -20.81
CA ASN A 81 20.70 13.43 -21.75
C ASN A 81 21.31 12.64 -22.91
N VAL A 82 20.65 11.56 -23.30
CA VAL A 82 20.98 10.72 -24.45
C VAL A 82 19.73 10.42 -25.27
N THR A 83 19.86 10.47 -26.59
CA THR A 83 18.75 10.11 -27.49
C THR A 83 18.67 8.59 -27.62
N VAL A 84 17.49 8.02 -27.41
CA VAL A 84 17.24 6.58 -27.39
C VAL A 84 15.88 6.23 -28.00
N SER A 85 15.72 4.97 -28.39
CA SER A 85 14.46 4.33 -28.79
C SER A 85 14.11 3.17 -27.86
N SER A 86 12.83 2.78 -27.83
CA SER A 86 12.41 1.56 -27.11
C SER A 86 13.19 0.35 -27.62
N GLY A 87 13.75 -0.44 -26.69
CA GLY A 87 14.62 -1.58 -26.97
C GLY A 87 16.12 -1.26 -26.92
N ASP A 88 16.53 0.02 -26.95
CA ASP A 88 17.94 0.38 -26.81
C ASP A 88 18.47 0.05 -25.40
N THR A 89 19.70 -0.43 -25.33
CA THR A 89 20.42 -0.66 -24.06
C THR A 89 21.41 0.48 -23.82
N VAL A 90 21.26 1.21 -22.72
CA VAL A 90 22.20 2.21 -22.22
C VAL A 90 23.11 1.52 -21.20
N SER A 91 24.36 1.24 -21.60
CA SER A 91 25.40 0.79 -20.67
C SER A 91 26.14 2.02 -20.15
N TYR A 92 26.32 2.20 -18.84
CA TYR A 92 26.96 3.41 -18.29
C TYR A 92 27.74 3.17 -17.00
N SER A 93 28.76 3.98 -16.74
CA SER A 93 29.48 4.08 -15.47
C SER A 93 29.85 5.54 -15.19
N PHE A 94 30.42 5.84 -14.02
CA PHE A 94 30.80 7.19 -13.62
C PHE A 94 32.23 7.24 -13.10
N THR A 95 32.92 8.35 -13.36
CA THR A 95 34.09 8.80 -12.58
C THR A 95 33.70 10.06 -11.83
N TYR A 96 33.90 10.11 -10.52
CA TYR A 96 33.47 11.24 -9.68
C TYR A 96 34.45 11.51 -8.55
N ASN A 97 34.39 12.69 -7.95
CA ASN A 97 35.17 12.99 -6.74
C ASN A 97 34.38 12.80 -5.44
N ASN A 98 35.09 12.43 -4.39
CA ASN A 98 34.62 12.52 -3.01
C ASN A 98 35.69 13.25 -2.20
N GLY A 99 35.55 14.58 -2.05
CA GLY A 99 36.66 15.44 -1.65
C GLY A 99 37.72 15.55 -2.74
N THR A 100 38.99 15.27 -2.41
CA THR A 100 40.12 15.39 -3.36
C THR A 100 40.30 14.16 -4.28
N PRO A 101 40.15 12.90 -3.82
CA PRO A 101 40.31 11.74 -4.68
C PRO A 101 39.15 11.54 -5.67
N ALA A 102 39.45 10.88 -6.79
CA ALA A 102 38.47 10.44 -7.78
C ALA A 102 38.26 8.91 -7.68
N TYR A 103 37.05 8.48 -7.99
CA TYR A 103 36.58 7.10 -7.90
C TYR A 103 35.76 6.72 -9.13
N ASP A 104 35.86 5.46 -9.53
CA ASP A 104 35.05 4.89 -10.61
C ASP A 104 33.93 4.01 -10.04
N SER A 105 32.76 4.04 -10.67
CA SER A 105 31.67 3.11 -10.40
C SER A 105 31.80 1.82 -11.21
N ASP A 106 31.03 0.81 -10.82
CA ASP A 106 30.72 -0.32 -11.70
C ASP A 106 29.97 0.15 -12.96
N TRP A 107 29.95 -0.70 -13.99
CA TRP A 107 29.09 -0.50 -15.15
C TRP A 107 27.66 -1.00 -14.87
N TYR A 108 26.70 -0.17 -15.24
CA TYR A 108 25.27 -0.41 -15.17
C TYR A 108 24.70 -0.58 -16.58
N ASN A 109 23.55 -1.24 -16.68
CA ASN A 109 22.84 -1.42 -17.95
C ASN A 109 21.36 -1.07 -17.75
N TYR A 110 20.78 -0.34 -18.70
CA TYR A 110 19.36 0.00 -18.71
C TYR A 110 18.78 -0.22 -20.11
N THR A 111 17.74 -1.06 -20.25
CA THR A 111 17.05 -1.26 -21.52
C THR A 111 15.78 -0.41 -21.56
N VAL A 112 15.72 0.51 -22.52
CA VAL A 112 14.62 1.46 -22.71
C VAL A 112 13.34 0.70 -23.05
N GLY A 113 12.26 0.95 -22.32
CA GLY A 113 10.97 0.28 -22.54
C GLY A 113 10.84 -1.13 -21.95
N SER A 114 11.88 -1.66 -21.27
CA SER A 114 11.72 -2.77 -20.35
C SER A 114 11.32 -2.25 -18.96
N PRO A 115 10.56 -2.99 -18.14
CA PRO A 115 10.36 -2.63 -16.74
C PRO A 115 11.74 -2.48 -16.10
N SER A 116 11.99 -1.29 -15.57
CA SER A 116 13.27 -0.89 -14.99
C SER A 116 13.77 -1.88 -13.94
N SER A 117 15.08 -2.14 -13.94
CA SER A 117 15.84 -2.35 -12.71
C SER A 117 17.24 -1.77 -12.92
N PRO A 118 17.81 -1.12 -11.89
CA PRO A 118 18.19 -1.81 -10.67
C PRO A 118 17.15 -1.62 -9.57
N THR A 119 16.24 -2.57 -9.42
CA THR A 119 15.60 -2.79 -8.12
C THR A 119 16.65 -3.42 -7.21
N LYS A 120 16.77 -2.90 -5.99
CA LYS A 120 17.46 -3.59 -4.90
C LYS A 120 16.94 -5.05 -4.85
N ALA A 121 17.80 -6.03 -4.65
CA ALA A 121 17.43 -7.44 -4.51
C ALA A 121 18.32 -8.11 -3.47
N ALA A 122 17.78 -9.05 -2.68
CA ALA A 122 18.60 -9.88 -1.81
C ALA A 122 19.27 -10.96 -2.66
N THR A 123 20.61 -11.04 -2.60
CA THR A 123 21.38 -12.00 -3.40
C THR A 123 21.98 -13.06 -2.50
N PHE A 124 21.72 -14.32 -2.82
CA PHE A 124 22.19 -15.50 -2.09
C PHE A 124 23.31 -16.17 -2.89
N TYR A 125 24.32 -16.66 -2.19
CA TYR A 125 25.56 -17.22 -2.77
C TYR A 125 25.87 -18.59 -2.21
N GLU A 126 26.41 -19.44 -3.09
CA GLU A 126 26.86 -20.81 -2.80
C GLU A 126 28.04 -20.85 -1.85
N ASP A 127 28.98 -19.92 -1.99
CA ASP A 127 30.25 -19.96 -1.25
C ASP A 127 30.39 -18.74 -0.33
N ILE A 128 31.36 -18.85 0.58
CA ILE A 128 31.78 -17.77 1.49
C ILE A 128 32.31 -16.56 0.70
N ASN A 129 32.19 -15.37 1.28
CA ASN A 129 32.60 -14.10 0.69
C ASN A 129 31.94 -13.78 -0.66
N TYR A 130 30.66 -14.17 -0.82
CA TYR A 130 29.86 -13.93 -2.03
C TYR A 130 30.43 -14.62 -3.27
N GLY A 131 31.07 -15.77 -3.08
CA GLY A 131 31.61 -16.61 -4.15
C GLY A 131 30.59 -17.59 -4.73
N GLY A 132 31.00 -18.34 -5.75
CA GLY A 132 30.19 -19.39 -6.36
C GLY A 132 29.01 -18.88 -7.17
N ALA A 133 28.05 -19.76 -7.45
CA ALA A 133 26.82 -19.35 -8.12
C ALA A 133 25.97 -18.45 -7.22
N SER A 134 25.17 -17.58 -7.84
CA SER A 134 24.33 -16.64 -7.10
C SER A 134 22.96 -16.47 -7.73
N VAL A 135 21.97 -16.19 -6.90
CA VAL A 135 20.60 -15.90 -7.31
C VAL A 135 20.08 -14.73 -6.50
N SER A 136 19.38 -13.82 -7.17
CA SER A 136 18.74 -12.68 -6.51
C SER A 136 17.23 -12.85 -6.43
N LEU A 137 16.66 -12.59 -5.26
CA LEU A 137 15.23 -12.60 -5.01
C LEU A 137 14.74 -11.20 -4.59
N GLN A 138 13.49 -10.92 -4.94
CA GLN A 138 12.77 -9.72 -4.54
C GLN A 138 12.11 -9.93 -3.16
N PRO A 139 11.51 -8.89 -2.55
CA PRO A 139 10.74 -9.06 -1.33
C PRO A 139 9.58 -10.03 -1.57
N GLY A 140 9.35 -10.92 -0.62
CA GLY A 140 8.38 -12.00 -0.77
C GLY A 140 8.66 -13.18 0.15
N ASN A 141 7.77 -14.15 0.09
CA ASN A 141 7.83 -15.39 0.85
C ASN A 141 8.10 -16.54 -0.14
N TYR A 142 9.19 -17.28 0.07
CA TYR A 142 9.63 -18.35 -0.82
C TYR A 142 9.72 -19.67 -0.06
N THR A 143 8.85 -20.61 -0.41
CA THR A 143 8.92 -22.03 -0.02
C THR A 143 10.03 -22.74 -0.81
N LEU A 144 10.38 -23.96 -0.41
CA LEU A 144 11.40 -24.77 -1.10
C LEU A 144 11.10 -24.94 -2.60
N SER A 145 9.83 -25.16 -2.95
CA SER A 145 9.42 -25.29 -4.36
C SER A 145 9.68 -24.00 -5.17
N GLN A 146 9.50 -22.84 -4.54
CA GLN A 146 9.71 -21.54 -5.18
C GLN A 146 11.20 -21.21 -5.28
N LEU A 147 12.00 -21.57 -4.26
CA LEU A 147 13.45 -21.47 -4.30
C LEU A 147 14.06 -22.32 -5.42
N ASN A 148 13.64 -23.58 -5.54
CA ASN A 148 14.08 -24.46 -6.62
C ASN A 148 13.72 -23.90 -8.00
N THR A 149 12.55 -23.28 -8.15
CA THR A 149 12.14 -22.61 -9.39
C THR A 149 13.03 -21.40 -9.69
N ALA A 150 13.41 -20.66 -8.65
CA ALA A 150 14.38 -19.57 -8.74
C ALA A 150 15.83 -20.04 -8.90
N LYS A 151 16.07 -21.37 -8.93
CA LYS A 151 17.38 -22.02 -9.04
C LYS A 151 18.26 -21.85 -7.80
N ILE A 152 17.65 -21.71 -6.63
CA ILE A 152 18.32 -21.83 -5.33
C ILE A 152 18.01 -23.24 -4.79
N PRO A 153 19.00 -24.14 -4.73
CA PRO A 153 18.82 -25.47 -4.16
C PRO A 153 18.52 -25.42 -2.66
N ASN A 154 17.93 -26.50 -2.13
CA ASN A 154 17.83 -26.70 -0.69
C ASN A 154 19.21 -26.74 -0.05
N ASP A 155 19.36 -26.22 1.17
CA ASP A 155 20.55 -26.43 2.00
C ASP A 155 21.85 -26.02 1.30
N TRP A 156 21.84 -24.83 0.70
CA TRP A 156 22.88 -24.41 -0.25
C TRP A 156 23.50 -23.03 0.03
N MET A 157 22.84 -22.22 0.85
CA MET A 157 23.23 -20.84 1.05
C MET A 157 24.33 -20.71 2.10
N THR A 158 25.44 -20.07 1.70
CA THR A 158 26.64 -19.88 2.51
C THR A 158 26.93 -18.40 2.81
N SER A 159 26.55 -17.51 1.92
CA SER A 159 26.65 -16.06 2.13
C SER A 159 25.54 -15.31 1.40
N LEU A 160 25.28 -14.06 1.81
CA LEU A 160 24.22 -13.26 1.21
C LEU A 160 24.51 -11.77 1.26
N LYS A 161 24.08 -11.05 0.21
CA LYS A 161 23.99 -9.59 0.20
C LYS A 161 22.55 -9.16 0.47
N VAL A 162 22.39 -8.27 1.43
CA VAL A 162 21.08 -7.77 1.85
C VAL A 162 21.07 -6.27 1.60
N PRO A 163 20.22 -5.77 0.68
CA PRO A 163 20.12 -4.35 0.43
C PRO A 163 19.88 -3.58 1.73
N SER A 164 20.55 -2.43 1.88
CA SER A 164 20.36 -1.59 3.06
C SER A 164 18.87 -1.27 3.28
N GLY A 165 18.39 -1.55 4.48
CA GLY A 165 16.98 -1.45 4.85
C GLY A 165 16.15 -2.62 4.33
N TRP A 166 16.70 -3.82 4.24
CA TRP A 166 15.94 -5.06 4.03
C TRP A 166 16.24 -6.00 5.21
N THR A 167 15.31 -6.92 5.46
CA THR A 167 15.43 -8.01 6.42
C THR A 167 15.20 -9.31 5.67
N VAL A 168 16.13 -10.24 5.76
CA VAL A 168 16.00 -11.58 5.22
C VAL A 168 15.91 -12.55 6.38
N GLU A 169 14.77 -13.24 6.51
CA GLU A 169 14.56 -14.31 7.49
C GLU A 169 14.67 -15.66 6.78
N VAL A 170 15.72 -16.40 7.10
CA VAL A 170 16.02 -17.74 6.59
C VAL A 170 15.53 -18.77 7.59
N TYR A 171 14.88 -19.83 7.09
CA TYR A 171 14.30 -20.90 7.90
C TYR A 171 14.90 -22.27 7.53
N GLU A 172 15.18 -23.05 8.57
CA GLU A 172 15.73 -24.42 8.48
C GLU A 172 14.78 -25.43 7.82
N ASN A 173 13.47 -25.21 7.91
CA ASN A 173 12.48 -26.11 7.28
C ASN A 173 11.61 -25.35 6.27
N ASP A 174 10.89 -26.11 5.44
CA ASP A 174 9.95 -25.56 4.47
C ASP A 174 8.75 -24.90 5.19
N ASN A 175 8.03 -24.05 4.44
CA ASN A 175 6.85 -23.31 4.92
C ASN A 175 7.13 -22.44 6.17
N PHE A 176 8.35 -21.91 6.28
CA PHE A 176 8.78 -20.94 7.29
C PHE A 176 8.72 -21.50 8.73
N THR A 177 9.09 -22.76 8.88
CA THR A 177 9.14 -23.47 10.17
C THR A 177 10.58 -23.83 10.56
N GLY A 178 10.79 -24.34 11.78
CA GLY A 178 12.12 -24.68 12.29
C GLY A 178 12.92 -23.48 12.81
N THR A 179 14.24 -23.64 12.91
CA THR A 179 15.15 -22.58 13.36
C THR A 179 15.15 -21.42 12.37
N LYS A 180 15.11 -20.17 12.88
CA LYS A 180 15.10 -18.94 12.08
C LYS A 180 16.39 -18.16 12.29
N TRP A 181 17.03 -17.74 11.21
CA TRP A 181 18.13 -16.78 11.21
C TRP A 181 17.73 -15.50 10.47
N THR A 182 18.14 -14.35 10.99
CA THR A 182 17.75 -13.04 10.45
C THR A 182 18.99 -12.24 10.04
N TYR A 183 18.99 -11.74 8.80
CA TYR A 183 20.06 -10.94 8.22
C TYR A 183 19.53 -9.59 7.76
N THR A 184 20.20 -8.50 8.14
CA THR A 184 19.81 -7.12 7.80
C THR A 184 20.91 -6.35 7.06
N SER A 185 22.00 -7.02 6.72
CA SER A 185 23.15 -6.45 6.00
C SER A 185 23.90 -7.55 5.27
N ASP A 186 24.76 -7.15 4.33
CA ASP A 186 25.72 -8.02 3.67
C ASP A 186 26.47 -8.89 4.69
N THR A 187 26.38 -10.21 4.50
CA THR A 187 26.89 -11.22 5.41
C THR A 187 27.77 -12.18 4.60
N PRO A 188 29.12 -12.02 4.66
CA PRO A 188 30.03 -12.80 3.85
C PRO A 188 30.16 -14.26 4.32
N TRP A 189 29.67 -14.57 5.53
CA TRP A 189 29.61 -15.90 6.11
C TRP A 189 28.45 -15.97 7.09
N VAL A 190 27.52 -16.90 6.88
CA VAL A 190 26.30 -16.99 7.71
C VAL A 190 26.49 -17.71 9.05
N GLY A 191 27.65 -18.31 9.28
CA GLY A 191 27.94 -19.05 10.52
C GLY A 191 27.60 -20.54 10.42
N ASN A 192 28.26 -21.35 11.27
CA ASN A 192 28.13 -22.82 11.25
C ASN A 192 26.69 -23.32 11.44
N ASP A 193 25.88 -22.56 12.18
CA ASP A 193 24.52 -23.00 12.50
C ASP A 193 23.55 -22.87 11.32
N ALA A 194 23.76 -21.88 10.45
CA ALA A 194 22.88 -21.53 9.33
C ALA A 194 23.42 -21.95 7.95
N ASN A 195 24.72 -22.19 7.84
CA ASN A 195 25.38 -22.58 6.60
C ASN A 195 24.75 -23.85 6.02
N ASP A 196 24.36 -23.81 4.74
CA ASP A 196 23.76 -24.94 4.04
C ASP A 196 22.51 -25.49 4.74
N LYS A 197 21.66 -24.61 5.28
CA LYS A 197 20.38 -24.99 5.93
C LYS A 197 19.18 -24.15 5.51
N MET A 198 19.28 -23.35 4.47
CA MET A 198 18.14 -22.58 3.99
C MET A 198 17.17 -23.48 3.21
N THR A 199 15.99 -23.72 3.76
CA THR A 199 14.90 -24.46 3.08
C THR A 199 13.73 -23.55 2.71
N SER A 200 13.49 -22.47 3.44
CA SER A 200 12.56 -21.41 3.03
C SER A 200 13.03 -20.03 3.51
N VAL A 201 12.56 -18.96 2.86
CA VAL A 201 13.00 -17.59 3.17
C VAL A 201 11.88 -16.58 3.03
N LYS A 202 11.83 -15.63 3.98
CA LYS A 202 11.02 -14.42 3.88
C LYS A 202 11.93 -13.22 3.71
N ILE A 203 11.66 -12.42 2.68
CA ILE A 203 12.43 -11.23 2.36
C ILE A 203 11.49 -10.05 2.54
N TYR A 204 11.82 -9.24 3.53
CA TYR A 204 11.15 -7.99 3.82
C TYR A 204 12.03 -6.88 3.30
N SER A 205 11.51 -6.02 2.44
CA SER A 205 12.11 -4.69 2.32
C SER A 205 11.60 -3.86 3.50
N THR A 206 12.49 -3.38 4.37
CA THR A 206 12.15 -2.18 5.14
C THR A 206 12.13 -0.94 4.23
N THR A 207 12.63 -1.03 2.98
CA THR A 207 12.44 -0.01 1.95
C THR A 207 11.19 -0.25 1.08
N ASN A 208 10.00 0.19 1.51
CA ASN A 208 9.48 1.51 1.14
C ASN A 208 9.85 2.67 2.10
N THR A 209 10.80 2.50 3.02
CA THR A 209 11.77 3.53 3.43
C THR A 209 12.96 3.67 2.47
N GLY A 210 12.73 3.58 1.16
CA GLY A 210 13.40 4.53 0.30
C GLY A 210 12.75 5.86 0.64
N GLY A 211 13.25 6.54 1.67
CA GLY A 211 12.99 7.95 1.79
C GLY A 211 13.33 8.54 0.42
N ASP A 212 12.34 9.03 -0.30
CA ASP A 212 12.18 10.45 -0.15
C ASP A 212 12.23 10.85 1.33
N THR A 213 13.43 11.12 1.81
CA THR A 213 13.64 11.80 3.09
C THR A 213 13.08 13.22 3.04
N THR A 214 12.51 13.64 1.90
CA THR A 214 11.66 14.81 1.87
C THR A 214 10.34 14.46 2.55
N THR A 215 10.25 14.92 3.80
CA THR A 215 8.97 15.29 4.38
C THR A 215 8.17 16.02 3.29
N PRO A 216 6.92 15.60 3.00
CA PRO A 216 6.12 16.29 1.99
C PRO A 216 5.96 17.77 2.38
N PRO A 217 5.69 18.67 1.44
CA PRO A 217 5.60 20.09 1.75
C PRO A 217 4.57 20.29 2.85
N LEU A 218 4.98 20.98 3.93
CA LEU A 218 4.15 21.21 5.10
C LEU A 218 3.63 22.64 5.10
N LYS A 219 2.44 22.82 5.64
CA LYS A 219 1.83 24.13 5.85
C LYS A 219 1.36 24.22 7.30
N SER A 220 1.78 25.27 8.01
CA SER A 220 1.39 25.47 9.40
C SER A 220 -0.14 25.48 9.54
N GLY A 221 -0.67 24.68 10.47
CA GLY A 221 -2.11 24.52 10.70
C GLY A 221 -2.80 23.49 9.79
N PHE A 222 -2.07 22.78 8.94
CA PHE A 222 -2.59 21.75 8.04
C PHE A 222 -1.86 20.41 8.27
N VAL A 223 -2.53 19.33 7.88
CA VAL A 223 -1.87 18.04 7.64
C VAL A 223 -1.68 17.87 6.13
N THR A 224 -0.50 17.41 5.71
CA THR A 224 -0.24 17.11 4.30
C THR A 224 -0.52 15.63 4.01
N LEU A 225 -1.24 15.35 2.93
CA LEU A 225 -1.49 14.00 2.42
C LEU A 225 -0.76 13.83 1.09
N GLN A 226 0.32 13.07 1.09
CA GLN A 226 1.14 12.80 -0.10
C GLN A 226 0.62 11.56 -0.84
N VAL A 227 0.26 11.69 -2.11
CA VAL A 227 0.04 10.55 -3.00
C VAL A 227 1.40 10.07 -3.50
N LYS A 228 1.76 8.83 -3.18
CA LYS A 228 3.00 8.20 -3.65
C LYS A 228 2.68 7.09 -4.63
N ASN A 229 3.10 7.30 -5.88
CA ASN A 229 2.92 6.36 -6.97
C ASN A 229 3.91 5.19 -6.86
N ASN A 230 3.40 4.03 -6.47
CA ASN A 230 4.14 2.76 -6.42
C ASN A 230 3.55 1.74 -7.41
N THR A 231 2.95 2.21 -8.50
CA THR A 231 2.39 1.35 -9.56
C THR A 231 3.46 0.70 -10.43
N ASN A 232 4.75 0.97 -10.15
CA ASN A 232 5.91 0.40 -10.83
C ASN A 232 5.88 0.56 -12.36
N GLY A 233 5.46 1.73 -12.82
CA GLY A 233 5.41 2.08 -14.25
C GLY A 233 4.09 1.74 -14.94
N GLN A 234 3.14 1.09 -14.24
CA GLN A 234 1.81 0.84 -14.80
C GLN A 234 1.05 2.14 -15.08
N TYR A 235 1.13 3.11 -14.16
CA TYR A 235 0.54 4.43 -14.33
C TYR A 235 1.55 5.52 -13.97
N SER A 236 1.68 6.52 -14.83
CA SER A 236 2.43 7.74 -14.52
C SER A 236 1.62 8.66 -13.59
N ASN A 237 2.26 9.63 -12.94
CA ASN A 237 1.55 10.63 -12.13
C ASN A 237 0.54 11.45 -12.94
N ASP A 238 0.68 11.53 -14.27
CA ASP A 238 -0.29 12.21 -15.13
C ASP A 238 -1.59 11.40 -15.36
N GLN A 239 -1.55 10.12 -14.99
CA GLN A 239 -2.66 9.19 -15.07
C GLN A 239 -3.23 8.85 -13.69
N ILE A 240 -2.76 9.48 -12.62
CA ILE A 240 -3.27 9.31 -11.26
C ILE A 240 -3.99 10.60 -10.87
N TYR A 241 -5.25 10.48 -10.48
CA TYR A 241 -6.11 11.60 -10.12
C TYR A 241 -6.53 11.47 -8.67
N TRP A 242 -6.59 12.57 -7.94
CA TRP A 242 -7.11 12.58 -6.57
C TRP A 242 -8.10 13.73 -6.35
N ALA A 243 -9.06 13.52 -5.45
CA ALA A 243 -9.97 14.55 -4.95
C ALA A 243 -10.28 14.27 -3.48
N ILE A 244 -10.37 15.32 -2.66
CA ILE A 244 -10.86 15.21 -1.29
C ILE A 244 -12.23 15.86 -1.18
N VAL A 245 -13.18 15.09 -0.68
CA VAL A 245 -14.53 15.54 -0.34
C VAL A 245 -14.82 15.21 1.11
N GLY A 246 -15.60 16.04 1.80
CA GLY A 246 -15.93 15.81 3.21
C GLY A 246 -16.92 16.83 3.71
N LYS A 247 -16.93 17.06 5.02
CA LYS A 247 -17.73 18.12 5.64
C LYS A 247 -16.88 19.11 6.40
N ASP A 248 -17.23 20.37 6.28
CA ASP A 248 -16.69 21.44 7.13
C ASP A 248 -17.19 21.24 8.57
N PRO A 249 -16.31 21.07 9.56
CA PRO A 249 -16.71 20.86 10.96
C PRO A 249 -17.48 22.05 11.56
N ALA A 250 -17.32 23.27 11.02
CA ALA A 250 -17.98 24.46 11.53
C ALA A 250 -19.41 24.61 10.99
N THR A 251 -19.64 24.25 9.72
CA THR A 251 -20.92 24.50 9.03
C THR A 251 -21.71 23.23 8.70
N ASN A 252 -21.08 22.06 8.81
CA ASN A 252 -21.57 20.76 8.35
C ASN A 252 -21.89 20.70 6.84
N GLN A 253 -21.51 21.71 6.05
CA GLN A 253 -21.68 21.69 4.60
C GLN A 253 -20.74 20.65 3.98
N PHE A 254 -21.21 19.96 2.94
CA PHE A 254 -20.32 19.18 2.10
C PHE A 254 -19.38 20.10 1.33
N VAL A 255 -18.11 19.75 1.33
CA VAL A 255 -17.01 20.53 0.76
C VAL A 255 -16.12 19.65 -0.09
N HIS A 256 -15.48 20.24 -1.09
CA HIS A 256 -14.27 19.70 -1.68
C HIS A 256 -13.06 20.51 -1.20
N VAL A 257 -11.89 19.89 -1.14
CA VAL A 257 -10.65 20.57 -0.74
C VAL A 257 -9.90 21.06 -1.98
N ASP A 258 -9.56 22.34 -2.03
CA ASP A 258 -8.73 22.88 -3.11
C ASP A 258 -7.23 22.59 -2.89
N LEU A 259 -6.38 22.94 -3.87
CA LEU A 259 -4.94 22.67 -3.82
C LEU A 259 -4.21 23.36 -2.65
N ASN A 260 -4.83 24.39 -2.05
CA ASN A 260 -4.28 25.15 -0.93
C ASN A 260 -4.81 24.68 0.44
N GLY A 261 -5.72 23.69 0.46
CA GLY A 261 -6.37 23.17 1.65
C GLY A 261 -7.61 23.93 2.10
N ASN A 262 -8.17 24.80 1.27
CA ASN A 262 -9.42 25.46 1.62
C ASN A 262 -10.60 24.50 1.46
N LEU A 263 -11.52 24.51 2.42
CA LEU A 263 -12.79 23.77 2.33
C LEU A 263 -13.77 24.59 1.50
N ILE A 264 -13.98 24.21 0.24
CA ILE A 264 -14.86 24.90 -0.68
C ILE A 264 -16.24 24.23 -0.67
N PRO A 265 -17.32 24.92 -0.29
CA PRO A 265 -18.67 24.36 -0.30
C PRO A 265 -19.07 23.88 -1.69
N MET A 266 -19.54 22.63 -1.76
CA MET A 266 -20.10 22.07 -2.99
C MET A 266 -21.37 22.81 -3.39
N LYS A 267 -21.58 22.99 -4.69
CA LYS A 267 -22.78 23.60 -5.26
C LYS A 267 -23.27 22.76 -6.42
N ILE A 268 -24.60 22.65 -6.58
CA ILE A 268 -25.20 21.92 -7.71
C ILE A 268 -24.66 22.45 -9.06
N SER A 269 -24.38 23.75 -9.15
CA SER A 269 -23.79 24.40 -10.33
C SER A 269 -22.39 23.90 -10.69
N ASP A 270 -21.68 23.25 -9.78
CA ASP A 270 -20.33 22.71 -10.06
C ASP A 270 -20.37 21.58 -11.09
N ASN A 271 -21.54 20.93 -11.25
CA ASN A 271 -21.73 19.92 -12.29
C ASN A 271 -21.64 20.50 -13.71
N ASP A 272 -21.89 21.81 -13.89
CA ASP A 272 -21.93 22.48 -15.19
C ASP A 272 -20.92 23.64 -15.29
N ALA A 273 -20.03 23.76 -14.30
CA ALA A 273 -18.99 24.78 -14.26
C ALA A 273 -17.93 24.53 -15.35
N ALA A 274 -17.14 25.55 -15.69
CA ALA A 274 -16.06 25.41 -16.67
C ALA A 274 -15.10 24.29 -16.27
N GLY A 275 -14.84 23.35 -17.19
CA GLY A 275 -14.00 22.18 -16.93
C GLY A 275 -14.72 21.01 -16.26
N HIS A 276 -16.06 21.02 -16.17
CA HIS A 276 -16.86 19.88 -15.75
C HIS A 276 -16.56 18.63 -16.59
N LEU A 277 -16.87 17.45 -16.04
CA LEU A 277 -16.79 16.19 -16.77
C LEU A 277 -18.15 15.87 -17.42
N THR A 278 -18.15 15.02 -18.45
CA THR A 278 -19.37 14.51 -19.09
C THR A 278 -19.20 13.02 -19.37
N LYS A 279 -20.24 12.22 -19.10
CA LYS A 279 -20.26 10.78 -19.40
C LYS A 279 -21.61 10.37 -19.97
N THR A 280 -21.58 9.57 -21.04
CA THR A 280 -22.75 8.85 -21.56
C THR A 280 -22.75 7.44 -20.97
N THR A 281 -23.87 7.08 -20.36
CA THR A 281 -24.20 5.76 -19.80
C THR A 281 -25.43 5.21 -20.53
N PRO A 282 -25.84 3.96 -20.31
CA PRO A 282 -27.10 3.45 -20.86
C PRO A 282 -28.33 4.30 -20.50
N ASP A 283 -28.28 5.03 -19.38
CA ASP A 283 -29.40 5.85 -18.89
C ASP A 283 -29.39 7.29 -19.42
N GLY A 284 -28.35 7.67 -20.17
CA GLY A 284 -28.24 9.00 -20.78
C GLY A 284 -26.87 9.64 -20.64
N THR A 285 -26.78 10.91 -21.06
CA THR A 285 -25.56 11.73 -20.96
C THR A 285 -25.73 12.77 -19.88
N PHE A 286 -24.78 12.83 -18.96
CA PHE A 286 -24.83 13.71 -17.81
C PHE A 286 -23.51 14.45 -17.62
N ASN A 287 -23.58 15.66 -17.07
CA ASN A 287 -22.41 16.40 -16.59
C ASN A 287 -22.15 16.13 -15.11
N TYR A 288 -20.90 16.25 -14.68
CA TYR A 288 -20.42 15.95 -13.34
C TYR A 288 -19.42 17.01 -12.89
N SER A 289 -19.35 17.21 -11.57
CA SER A 289 -18.32 18.07 -10.98
C SER A 289 -16.92 17.58 -11.34
N ASN A 290 -15.95 18.50 -11.37
CA ASN A 290 -14.55 18.17 -11.58
C ASN A 290 -13.68 18.72 -10.47
N TYR A 291 -13.64 18.00 -9.35
CA TYR A 291 -12.81 18.33 -8.19
C TYR A 291 -11.44 17.64 -8.22
N PHE A 292 -11.15 16.86 -9.26
CA PHE A 292 -9.95 16.05 -9.33
C PHE A 292 -8.72 16.85 -9.78
N CYS A 293 -7.59 16.56 -9.15
CA CYS A 293 -6.28 17.03 -9.54
C CYS A 293 -5.42 15.83 -9.98
N LYS A 294 -4.61 16.01 -11.02
CA LYS A 294 -3.59 15.03 -11.39
C LYS A 294 -2.43 15.05 -10.39
N ALA A 295 -1.88 13.89 -10.07
CA ALA A 295 -0.68 13.79 -9.25
C ALA A 295 0.54 14.46 -9.91
N SER A 296 0.57 14.59 -11.25
CA SER A 296 1.59 15.35 -11.99
C SER A 296 1.51 16.86 -11.75
N GLN A 297 0.31 17.39 -11.49
CA GLN A 297 0.07 18.81 -11.19
C GLN A 297 0.39 19.10 -9.72
N GLN A 298 -0.16 18.30 -8.81
CA GLN A 298 0.17 18.35 -7.39
C GLN A 298 0.02 16.96 -6.80
N SER A 299 1.12 16.37 -6.35
CA SER A 299 1.13 14.99 -5.81
C SER A 299 0.68 14.92 -4.35
N TYR A 300 0.22 16.02 -3.76
CA TYR A 300 -0.18 16.12 -2.37
C TYR A 300 -1.40 17.04 -2.17
N ALA A 301 -2.06 16.89 -1.04
CA ALA A 301 -3.14 17.76 -0.59
C ALA A 301 -2.84 18.31 0.80
N TYR A 302 -3.27 19.53 1.08
CA TYR A 302 -3.35 20.04 2.45
C TYR A 302 -4.77 19.81 2.96
N ILE A 303 -4.92 19.34 4.20
CA ILE A 303 -6.23 19.31 4.86
C ILE A 303 -6.19 20.14 6.14
N PRO A 304 -7.21 21.00 6.38
CA PRO A 304 -7.48 21.55 7.70
C PRO A 304 -8.28 20.52 8.51
N LYS A 305 -8.80 20.91 9.68
CA LYS A 305 -9.81 20.11 10.36
C LYS A 305 -10.99 19.85 9.42
N ILE A 306 -11.37 18.58 9.28
CA ILE A 306 -12.40 18.11 8.35
C ILE A 306 -13.00 16.83 8.92
N ILE A 307 -14.30 16.60 8.70
CA ILE A 307 -14.99 15.40 9.20
C ILE A 307 -15.67 14.64 8.06
N GLY A 308 -15.79 13.32 8.21
CA GLY A 308 -16.44 12.45 7.22
C GLY A 308 -15.83 12.58 5.83
N ALA A 309 -14.50 12.71 5.75
CA ALA A 309 -13.80 13.00 4.52
C ALA A 309 -13.32 11.73 3.82
N ARG A 310 -13.29 11.79 2.50
CA ARG A 310 -12.76 10.76 1.61
C ARG A 310 -11.79 11.40 0.63
N MET A 311 -10.59 10.82 0.51
CA MET A 311 -9.66 11.11 -0.56
C MET A 311 -9.77 10.01 -1.61
N TYR A 312 -10.54 10.25 -2.67
CA TYR A 312 -10.63 9.36 -3.80
C TYR A 312 -9.35 9.45 -4.62
N ILE A 313 -8.81 8.30 -5.04
CA ILE A 313 -7.67 8.21 -5.96
C ILE A 313 -8.00 7.23 -7.08
N SER A 314 -7.90 7.67 -8.33
CA SER A 314 -8.22 6.86 -9.51
C SER A 314 -7.09 6.84 -10.54
N TYR A 315 -7.04 5.76 -11.33
CA TYR A 315 -6.07 5.59 -12.41
C TYR A 315 -6.71 5.73 -13.79
N GLY A 316 -5.96 6.29 -14.73
CA GLY A 316 -6.35 6.50 -16.13
C GLY A 316 -7.25 7.72 -16.32
N GLU A 317 -8.35 7.82 -15.58
CA GLU A 317 -9.31 8.91 -15.63
C GLU A 317 -9.82 9.30 -14.23
N PRO A 318 -10.27 10.56 -14.01
CA PRO A 318 -10.92 10.96 -12.76
C PRO A 318 -12.30 10.31 -12.60
N LEU A 319 -12.82 10.26 -11.37
CA LEU A 319 -14.20 9.79 -11.13
C LEU A 319 -15.24 10.86 -11.50
N TYR A 320 -16.42 10.39 -11.84
CA TYR A 320 -17.61 11.18 -12.14
C TYR A 320 -18.45 11.34 -10.87
N ILE A 321 -18.17 12.41 -10.10
CA ILE A 321 -18.89 12.74 -8.86
C ILE A 321 -20.04 13.71 -9.18
N LYS A 322 -21.26 13.32 -8.83
CA LYS A 322 -22.46 14.14 -9.07
C LYS A 322 -22.83 14.90 -7.81
N VAL A 323 -22.74 16.24 -7.84
CA VAL A 323 -23.26 17.07 -6.74
C VAL A 323 -24.79 17.08 -6.81
N ASN A 324 -25.44 16.90 -5.68
CA ASN A 324 -26.89 16.78 -5.59
C ASN A 324 -27.45 17.44 -4.32
N GLN A 325 -28.77 17.36 -4.14
CA GLN A 325 -29.43 17.72 -2.90
C GLN A 325 -29.99 16.44 -2.27
N ALA A 326 -29.59 16.15 -1.05
CA ALA A 326 -30.12 15.03 -0.28
C ALA A 326 -31.56 15.32 0.17
N ALA A 327 -32.30 14.27 0.55
CA ALA A 327 -33.71 14.39 0.95
C ALA A 327 -33.94 15.27 2.18
N ASP A 328 -32.91 15.46 3.02
CA ASP A 328 -32.91 16.38 4.17
C ASP A 328 -32.76 17.86 3.77
N GLY A 329 -32.64 18.15 2.47
CA GLY A 329 -32.50 19.48 1.91
C GLY A 329 -31.05 19.99 1.86
N LEU A 330 -30.07 19.26 2.39
CA LEU A 330 -28.66 19.65 2.34
C LEU A 330 -28.04 19.31 0.98
N ILE A 331 -27.12 20.15 0.52
CA ILE A 331 -26.30 19.83 -0.65
C ILE A 331 -25.29 18.75 -0.25
N GLY A 332 -25.18 17.73 -1.09
CA GLY A 332 -24.24 16.63 -0.93
C GLY A 332 -23.67 16.18 -2.28
N TYR A 333 -23.13 14.97 -2.31
CA TYR A 333 -22.64 14.36 -3.54
C TYR A 333 -23.01 12.88 -3.60
N ALA A 334 -23.14 12.35 -4.81
CA ALA A 334 -23.14 10.93 -5.09
C ALA A 334 -21.74 10.54 -5.60
N GLY A 335 -21.04 9.72 -4.82
CA GLY A 335 -19.87 8.98 -5.28
C GLY A 335 -20.28 7.75 -6.11
N PRO A 336 -19.33 6.88 -6.47
CA PRO A 336 -19.63 5.65 -7.21
C PRO A 336 -20.65 4.76 -6.50
N ASN A 337 -21.74 4.40 -7.17
CA ASN A 337 -22.69 3.38 -6.75
C ASN A 337 -22.60 2.16 -7.68
N LEU A 338 -21.67 1.27 -7.40
CA LEU A 338 -21.37 0.13 -8.28
C LEU A 338 -22.41 -1.00 -8.23
N ALA A 339 -23.47 -0.86 -7.44
CA ALA A 339 -24.65 -1.73 -7.56
C ALA A 339 -25.48 -1.37 -8.80
N ASN A 340 -25.36 -0.13 -9.30
CA ASN A 340 -25.92 0.28 -10.56
C ASN A 340 -24.93 0.02 -11.70
N THR A 341 -25.26 -0.89 -12.62
CA THR A 341 -24.41 -1.20 -13.78
C THR A 341 -24.33 -0.06 -14.81
N SER A 342 -25.22 0.93 -14.73
CA SER A 342 -25.15 2.17 -15.51
C SER A 342 -24.44 3.31 -14.78
N ASP A 343 -23.83 3.07 -13.60
CA ASP A 343 -23.02 4.09 -12.92
C ASP A 343 -21.85 4.54 -13.82
N PRO A 344 -21.57 5.85 -13.93
CA PRO A 344 -20.53 6.38 -14.82
C PRO A 344 -19.10 5.94 -14.43
N ASN A 345 -18.92 5.40 -13.22
CA ASN A 345 -17.63 4.97 -12.68
C ASN A 345 -17.39 3.46 -12.82
N THR A 346 -18.32 2.72 -13.45
CA THR A 346 -18.14 1.30 -13.74
C THR A 346 -16.83 1.04 -14.49
N GLY A 347 -16.01 0.10 -13.99
CA GLY A 347 -14.73 -0.28 -14.59
C GLY A 347 -13.55 0.67 -14.36
N ILE A 348 -13.75 1.85 -13.74
CA ILE A 348 -12.62 2.74 -13.41
C ILE A 348 -11.80 2.15 -12.25
N MET A 349 -10.47 2.17 -12.35
CA MET A 349 -9.60 1.75 -11.24
C MET A 349 -9.58 2.84 -10.18
N PHE A 350 -10.18 2.62 -9.01
CA PHE A 350 -10.17 3.60 -7.93
C PHE A 350 -10.24 2.96 -6.56
N GLU A 351 -9.69 3.68 -5.57
CA GLU A 351 -9.84 3.43 -4.14
C GLU A 351 -10.06 4.77 -3.43
N TRP A 352 -10.35 4.75 -2.13
CA TRP A 352 -10.36 5.97 -1.32
C TRP A 352 -9.81 5.75 0.08
N ALA A 353 -9.09 6.74 0.59
CA ALA A 353 -8.76 6.82 2.01
C ALA A 353 -9.88 7.57 2.76
N GLU A 354 -10.29 7.06 3.92
CA GLU A 354 -11.25 7.73 4.79
C GLU A 354 -10.52 8.45 5.91
N MET A 355 -11.00 9.63 6.29
CA MET A 355 -10.36 10.42 7.35
C MET A 355 -11.28 11.40 8.05
N ALA A 356 -10.88 11.75 9.27
CA ALA A 356 -11.40 12.89 10.00
C ALA A 356 -10.29 13.48 10.88
N TRP A 357 -10.14 14.80 10.84
CA TRP A 357 -9.28 15.54 11.77
C TRP A 357 -10.13 16.44 12.65
N THR A 358 -10.23 16.07 13.92
CA THR A 358 -11.08 16.74 14.91
C THR A 358 -10.23 17.44 15.98
N LYS A 359 -10.84 17.81 17.10
CA LYS A 359 -10.12 18.30 18.28
C LYS A 359 -9.25 17.22 18.94
N ASP A 360 -9.59 15.95 18.74
CA ASP A 360 -8.98 14.81 19.43
C ASP A 360 -7.87 14.15 18.60
N GLY A 361 -7.57 14.69 17.40
CA GLY A 361 -6.55 14.17 16.50
C GLY A 361 -7.10 13.80 15.14
N LEU A 362 -6.25 13.16 14.34
CA LEU A 362 -6.61 12.66 13.02
C LEU A 362 -6.76 11.15 13.06
N TRP A 363 -7.81 10.67 12.42
CA TRP A 363 -8.00 9.28 12.01
C TRP A 363 -7.90 9.21 10.49
N ILE A 364 -7.16 8.24 9.98
CA ILE A 364 -7.09 7.94 8.55
C ILE A 364 -6.94 6.43 8.36
N ASN A 365 -7.66 5.87 7.40
CA ASN A 365 -7.64 4.44 7.11
C ASN A 365 -7.73 4.16 5.61
N THR A 366 -7.16 3.02 5.21
CA THR A 366 -7.63 2.33 4.01
C THR A 366 -8.99 1.68 4.31
N THR A 367 -9.74 1.29 3.29
CA THR A 367 -10.97 0.53 3.48
C THR A 367 -11.19 -0.47 2.36
N ARG A 368 -11.56 -1.69 2.75
CA ARG A 368 -12.01 -2.78 1.87
C ARG A 368 -13.50 -3.08 2.08
N VAL A 369 -14.22 -2.26 2.87
CA VAL A 369 -15.63 -2.47 3.25
C VAL A 369 -16.54 -2.63 2.03
N ASP A 370 -16.24 -1.95 0.93
CA ASP A 370 -16.99 -2.06 -0.32
C ASP A 370 -16.29 -2.91 -1.39
N GLN A 371 -14.95 -2.84 -1.45
CA GLN A 371 -14.21 -3.43 -2.57
C GLN A 371 -12.70 -3.57 -2.32
N PHE A 372 -12.07 -4.37 -3.18
CA PHE A 372 -10.66 -4.28 -3.54
C PHE A 372 -10.48 -4.06 -5.04
N CYS A 373 -9.83 -2.97 -5.45
CA CYS A 373 -9.52 -2.66 -6.84
C CYS A 373 -8.01 -2.73 -7.12
N TYR A 374 -7.20 -2.03 -6.35
CA TYR A 374 -5.73 -2.07 -6.43
C TYR A 374 -5.12 -1.96 -5.03
N PRO A 375 -3.90 -2.51 -4.80
CA PRO A 375 -3.30 -2.46 -3.48
C PRO A 375 -2.89 -1.03 -3.12
N TYR A 376 -3.22 -0.61 -1.90
CA TYR A 376 -2.72 0.65 -1.35
C TYR A 376 -2.57 0.57 0.17
N ASN A 377 -1.70 1.41 0.71
CA ASN A 377 -1.48 1.56 2.14
C ASN A 377 -1.20 3.00 2.51
N ILE A 378 -1.39 3.32 3.78
CA ILE A 378 -1.23 4.67 4.31
C ILE A 378 -0.19 4.62 5.41
N GLN A 379 0.79 5.51 5.34
CA GLN A 379 1.65 5.84 6.45
C GLN A 379 1.14 7.12 7.11
N LEU A 380 0.98 7.14 8.42
CA LEU A 380 0.67 8.35 9.19
C LEU A 380 1.84 8.69 10.10
N VAL A 381 2.26 9.96 10.06
CA VAL A 381 3.36 10.50 10.88
C VAL A 381 2.83 11.65 11.75
N GLY A 382 3.07 11.55 13.05
CA GLY A 382 2.80 12.60 14.04
C GLY A 382 3.99 13.54 14.24
N ASN A 383 3.75 14.69 14.87
CA ASN A 383 4.81 15.65 15.18
C ASN A 383 5.77 15.13 16.26
N SER A 384 5.28 14.29 17.17
CA SER A 384 6.02 13.82 18.35
C SER A 384 6.41 12.34 18.31
N GLY A 385 6.70 11.81 17.12
CA GLY A 385 7.33 10.48 16.96
C GLY A 385 6.40 9.33 16.57
N TYR A 386 5.08 9.54 16.48
CA TYR A 386 4.18 8.54 15.89
C TYR A 386 4.54 8.31 14.42
N ASN A 387 4.70 7.05 14.02
CA ASN A 387 4.96 6.66 12.64
C ASN A 387 4.50 5.21 12.42
N LYS A 388 3.38 5.03 11.73
CA LYS A 388 2.77 3.72 11.49
C LYS A 388 2.25 3.64 10.06
N THR A 389 2.24 2.43 9.50
CA THR A 389 1.76 2.15 8.15
C THR A 389 0.81 0.97 8.16
N TYR A 390 -0.42 1.15 7.66
CA TYR A 390 -1.44 0.11 7.52
C TYR A 390 -2.04 0.08 6.12
N GLY A 391 -2.52 -1.09 5.70
CA GLY A 391 -3.08 -1.34 4.36
C GLY A 391 -2.49 -2.59 3.71
N ASP A 392 -2.73 -2.73 2.41
CA ASP A 392 -2.46 -3.97 1.68
C ASP A 392 -0.97 -4.26 1.50
N THR A 393 -0.65 -5.55 1.40
CA THR A 393 0.67 -6.09 1.02
C THR A 393 0.54 -7.00 -0.20
N GLY A 394 1.36 -6.79 -1.23
CA GLY A 394 1.36 -7.58 -2.47
C GLY A 394 0.95 -6.77 -3.70
N THR A 395 1.05 -7.40 -4.87
CA THR A 395 0.60 -6.82 -6.15
C THR A 395 -0.89 -7.08 -6.35
N ARG A 396 -1.57 -6.28 -7.20
CA ARG A 396 -2.97 -6.48 -7.56
C ARG A 396 -3.17 -7.87 -8.16
N ALA A 397 -2.29 -8.27 -9.07
CA ALA A 397 -2.40 -9.56 -9.76
C ALA A 397 -2.31 -10.73 -8.77
N ASP A 398 -1.34 -10.69 -7.85
CA ASP A 398 -1.17 -11.74 -6.85
C ASP A 398 -2.34 -11.80 -5.88
N LEU A 399 -2.83 -10.64 -5.41
CA LEU A 399 -3.97 -10.55 -4.51
C LEU A 399 -5.26 -11.07 -5.15
N MET A 400 -5.55 -10.70 -6.40
CA MET A 400 -6.70 -11.21 -7.15
C MET A 400 -6.66 -12.74 -7.29
N ASN A 401 -5.48 -13.29 -7.60
CA ASN A 401 -5.28 -14.74 -7.74
C ASN A 401 -5.38 -15.46 -6.39
N ALA A 402 -4.73 -14.93 -5.35
CA ALA A 402 -4.73 -15.49 -4.00
C ALA A 402 -6.14 -15.49 -3.42
N TYR A 403 -6.93 -14.43 -3.62
CA TYR A 403 -8.32 -14.37 -3.17
C TYR A 403 -9.14 -15.51 -3.78
N LYS A 404 -9.13 -15.62 -5.11
CA LYS A 404 -9.88 -16.65 -5.84
C LYS A 404 -9.56 -18.08 -5.38
N ASN A 405 -8.32 -18.32 -4.97
CA ASN A 405 -7.84 -19.62 -4.53
C ASN A 405 -8.10 -19.92 -3.05
N SER A 406 -8.20 -18.90 -2.20
CA SER A 406 -8.24 -19.04 -0.73
C SER A 406 -9.65 -19.08 -0.15
N VAL A 407 -10.59 -18.29 -0.69
CA VAL A 407 -11.91 -18.15 -0.07
C VAL A 407 -12.84 -19.34 -0.37
N PRO A 408 -13.83 -19.62 0.51
CA PRO A 408 -14.88 -20.61 0.24
C PRO A 408 -15.70 -20.30 -1.01
N ALA A 409 -16.42 -21.31 -1.51
CA ALA A 409 -17.09 -21.27 -2.81
C ALA A 409 -18.02 -20.06 -2.98
N GLU A 410 -18.74 -19.70 -1.92
CA GLU A 410 -19.71 -18.60 -1.84
C GLU A 410 -19.08 -17.23 -2.11
N PHE A 411 -17.78 -17.08 -1.81
CA PHE A 411 -17.08 -15.80 -1.94
C PHE A 411 -16.28 -15.67 -3.25
N LYS A 412 -16.10 -16.77 -4.01
CA LYS A 412 -15.23 -16.78 -5.20
C LYS A 412 -15.76 -15.90 -6.34
N SER A 413 -17.07 -15.82 -6.50
CA SER A 413 -17.71 -15.01 -7.55
C SER A 413 -17.68 -13.51 -7.28
N LEU A 414 -17.19 -13.08 -6.11
CA LEU A 414 -16.99 -11.67 -5.80
C LEU A 414 -15.86 -11.04 -6.64
N VAL A 415 -15.00 -11.86 -7.26
CA VAL A 415 -13.90 -11.40 -8.13
C VAL A 415 -14.42 -11.05 -9.52
N HIS A 416 -14.23 -9.80 -9.90
CA HIS A 416 -14.38 -9.29 -11.27
C HIS A 416 -13.00 -8.86 -11.82
N SER A 417 -12.94 -8.54 -13.11
CA SER A 417 -11.68 -8.15 -13.76
C SER A 417 -11.12 -6.84 -13.22
N ASP A 418 -11.97 -5.92 -12.80
CA ASP A 418 -11.62 -4.59 -12.29
C ASP A 418 -11.47 -4.57 -10.76
N ARG A 419 -12.32 -5.31 -10.03
CA ARG A 419 -12.31 -5.34 -8.57
C ARG A 419 -12.86 -6.63 -7.99
N ILE A 420 -12.67 -6.82 -6.69
CA ILE A 420 -13.38 -7.79 -5.86
C ILE A 420 -14.42 -7.00 -5.07
N TYR A 421 -15.70 -7.33 -5.21
CA TYR A 421 -16.76 -6.70 -4.42
C TYR A 421 -16.79 -7.28 -3.00
N ALA A 422 -17.10 -6.44 -2.00
CA ALA A 422 -17.47 -6.94 -0.70
C ALA A 422 -18.81 -7.70 -0.78
N PRO A 423 -19.09 -8.61 0.17
CA PRO A 423 -20.16 -9.60 0.02
C PRO A 423 -21.54 -9.02 -0.32
N ALA A 424 -21.94 -7.93 0.33
CA ALA A 424 -23.23 -7.26 0.14
C ALA A 424 -23.09 -5.82 -0.42
N SER A 425 -21.98 -5.51 -1.08
CA SER A 425 -21.74 -4.21 -1.73
C SER A 425 -21.59 -4.36 -3.24
N GLY A 426 -21.96 -3.32 -4.01
CA GLY A 426 -21.88 -3.32 -5.47
C GLY A 426 -22.60 -4.51 -6.11
N LEU A 427 -21.87 -5.33 -6.87
CA LEU A 427 -22.36 -6.56 -7.50
C LEU A 427 -22.16 -7.82 -6.63
N GLY A 428 -21.95 -7.65 -5.32
CA GLY A 428 -21.76 -8.74 -4.37
C GLY A 428 -22.96 -9.70 -4.31
N THR A 429 -22.67 -10.98 -4.09
CA THR A 429 -23.64 -12.08 -4.17
C THR A 429 -24.39 -12.38 -2.88
N PHE A 430 -24.25 -11.53 -1.85
CA PHE A 430 -24.89 -11.69 -0.53
C PHE A 430 -25.95 -10.62 -0.24
N THR A 431 -26.30 -9.79 -1.22
CA THR A 431 -27.49 -8.91 -1.10
C THR A 431 -28.77 -9.74 -1.10
N GLU A 432 -29.89 -9.16 -0.66
CA GLU A 432 -31.17 -9.87 -0.43
C GLU A 432 -31.69 -10.67 -1.64
N SER A 433 -31.33 -10.25 -2.86
CA SER A 433 -31.78 -10.87 -4.11
C SER A 433 -30.82 -11.89 -4.70
N GLN A 434 -29.69 -12.15 -4.04
CA GLN A 434 -28.59 -12.94 -4.60
C GLN A 434 -28.46 -14.33 -3.94
N ALA A 435 -27.64 -15.18 -4.55
CA ALA A 435 -27.55 -16.59 -4.18
C ALA A 435 -27.14 -16.84 -2.72
N ASN A 436 -26.41 -15.92 -2.11
CA ASN A 436 -25.89 -16.05 -0.74
C ASN A 436 -26.66 -15.16 0.26
N ALA A 437 -27.88 -14.73 -0.07
CA ALA A 437 -28.70 -13.84 0.76
C ALA A 437 -28.98 -14.35 2.19
N HIS A 438 -28.87 -15.66 2.42
CA HIS A 438 -29.17 -16.32 3.69
C HIS A 438 -27.94 -16.96 4.36
N TYR A 439 -26.73 -16.53 3.99
CA TYR A 439 -25.48 -17.19 4.39
C TYR A 439 -25.28 -17.28 5.91
N PHE A 440 -25.67 -16.25 6.67
CA PHE A 440 -25.53 -16.23 8.13
C PHE A 440 -26.78 -16.71 8.88
N ASP A 441 -27.90 -16.95 8.20
CA ASP A 441 -29.22 -17.12 8.85
C ASP A 441 -29.24 -18.26 9.87
N SER A 442 -28.65 -19.42 9.55
CA SER A 442 -28.59 -20.56 10.49
C SER A 442 -27.79 -20.19 11.75
N TYR A 443 -26.62 -19.58 11.57
CA TYR A 443 -25.77 -19.19 12.69
C TYR A 443 -26.42 -18.12 13.56
N ILE A 444 -27.07 -17.13 12.95
CA ILE A 444 -27.85 -16.11 13.66
C ILE A 444 -28.95 -16.77 14.49
N ASN A 445 -29.68 -17.74 13.92
CA ASN A 445 -30.72 -18.49 14.65
C ASN A 445 -30.12 -19.25 15.84
N ASP A 446 -29.02 -19.96 15.65
CA ASP A 446 -28.37 -20.74 16.70
C ASP A 446 -27.88 -19.85 17.84
N VAL A 447 -27.26 -18.71 17.52
CA VAL A 447 -26.80 -17.71 18.51
C VAL A 447 -27.97 -17.14 19.30
N TYR A 448 -29.05 -16.72 18.64
CA TYR A 448 -30.22 -16.16 19.33
C TYR A 448 -30.93 -17.20 20.19
N ASN A 449 -31.03 -18.45 19.72
CA ASN A 449 -31.61 -19.55 20.49
C ASN A 449 -30.75 -19.89 21.73
N TYR A 450 -29.43 -19.90 21.58
CA TYR A 450 -28.51 -20.15 22.69
C TYR A 450 -28.63 -19.08 23.78
N TYR A 451 -28.53 -17.80 23.39
CA TYR A 451 -28.60 -16.68 24.32
C TYR A 451 -30.01 -16.35 24.81
N ALA A 452 -31.05 -17.07 24.37
CA ALA A 452 -32.36 -17.02 25.02
C ALA A 452 -32.34 -17.64 26.44
N THR A 453 -31.35 -18.48 26.74
CA THR A 453 -31.21 -19.17 28.04
C THR A 453 -29.80 -19.07 28.65
N HIS A 454 -28.88 -18.37 27.98
CA HIS A 454 -27.50 -18.15 28.42
C HIS A 454 -27.17 -16.66 28.36
N GLU A 455 -26.23 -16.20 29.19
CA GLU A 455 -25.73 -14.83 29.13
C GLU A 455 -24.55 -14.70 28.17
N LEU A 456 -24.61 -13.71 27.28
CA LEU A 456 -23.47 -13.18 26.55
C LEU A 456 -22.81 -12.10 27.41
N THR A 457 -21.60 -12.34 27.91
CA THR A 457 -20.88 -11.35 28.73
C THR A 457 -19.53 -11.01 28.13
N PHE A 458 -19.29 -9.74 27.82
CA PHE A 458 -18.02 -9.25 27.27
C PHE A 458 -17.59 -7.95 27.95
N THR A 459 -16.30 -7.61 27.85
CA THR A 459 -15.73 -6.37 28.39
C THR A 459 -14.93 -5.64 27.34
N CYS A 460 -15.12 -4.32 27.26
CA CYS A 460 -14.31 -3.40 26.47
C CYS A 460 -14.01 -2.14 27.31
N ASP A 461 -13.33 -1.16 26.73
CA ASP A 461 -12.92 0.08 27.43
C ASP A 461 -14.09 0.85 28.07
N ARG A 462 -15.32 0.63 27.59
CA ARG A 462 -16.53 1.29 28.10
C ARG A 462 -17.15 0.61 29.32
N GLY A 463 -16.73 -0.61 29.64
CA GLY A 463 -17.22 -1.42 30.75
C GLY A 463 -17.54 -2.86 30.35
N THR A 464 -18.15 -3.58 31.28
CA THR A 464 -18.64 -4.94 31.07
C THR A 464 -20.13 -4.90 30.73
N TYR A 465 -20.50 -5.58 29.65
CA TYR A 465 -21.89 -5.73 29.22
C TYR A 465 -22.27 -7.20 29.32
N SER A 466 -23.48 -7.46 29.81
CA SER A 466 -24.04 -8.81 29.93
C SER A 466 -25.45 -8.78 29.34
N GLY A 467 -25.78 -9.71 28.46
CA GLY A 467 -27.05 -9.72 27.75
C GLY A 467 -27.60 -11.11 27.48
N HIS A 468 -28.90 -11.16 27.23
CA HIS A 468 -29.62 -12.34 26.78
C HIS A 468 -30.75 -11.95 25.83
N VAL A 469 -31.30 -12.93 25.12
CA VAL A 469 -32.40 -12.72 24.18
C VAL A 469 -33.74 -12.79 24.90
N VAL A 470 -34.56 -11.75 24.74
CA VAL A 470 -35.94 -11.67 25.25
C VAL A 470 -36.89 -11.47 24.08
N GLY A 471 -37.66 -12.52 23.76
CA GLY A 471 -38.46 -12.52 22.53
C GLY A 471 -37.54 -12.48 21.31
N ASN A 472 -37.56 -11.38 20.55
CA ASN A 472 -36.66 -11.16 19.42
C ASN A 472 -35.55 -10.13 19.72
N ASP A 473 -35.57 -9.49 20.89
CA ASP A 473 -34.59 -8.45 21.22
C ASP A 473 -33.41 -9.05 21.95
N PHE A 474 -32.20 -8.55 21.67
CA PHE A 474 -31.04 -8.82 22.50
C PHE A 474 -30.91 -7.69 23.51
N VAL A 475 -31.15 -7.99 24.78
CA VAL A 475 -31.20 -6.99 25.86
C VAL A 475 -29.97 -7.12 26.74
N PHE A 476 -29.31 -6.00 27.01
CA PHE A 476 -28.07 -5.93 27.76
C PHE A 476 -28.21 -5.03 28.99
N ASN A 477 -27.43 -5.37 30.02
CA ASN A 477 -27.07 -4.47 31.11
C ASN A 477 -25.65 -3.92 30.90
N LYS A 478 -25.27 -2.97 31.76
CA LYS A 478 -23.90 -2.47 31.89
C LYS A 478 -23.47 -2.57 33.35
N ASN A 479 -22.30 -3.14 33.59
CA ASN A 479 -21.67 -3.27 34.91
C ASN A 479 -22.59 -3.84 36.00
N GLY A 480 -23.42 -4.84 35.65
CA GLY A 480 -24.37 -5.48 36.57
C GLY A 480 -25.61 -4.65 36.92
N GLY A 481 -25.89 -3.58 36.15
CA GLY A 481 -27.11 -2.80 36.27
C GLY A 481 -28.36 -3.49 35.73
N ALA A 482 -29.42 -2.72 35.50
CA ALA A 482 -30.64 -3.21 34.87
C ALA A 482 -30.43 -3.50 33.37
N TYR A 483 -31.15 -4.49 32.84
CA TYR A 483 -31.19 -4.80 31.40
C TYR A 483 -32.09 -3.78 30.69
N ASN A 484 -31.48 -2.80 30.02
CA ASN A 484 -32.19 -1.68 29.39
C ASN A 484 -31.48 -1.11 28.15
N LEU A 485 -30.53 -1.85 27.58
CA LEU A 485 -29.81 -1.52 26.35
C LEU A 485 -30.18 -2.55 25.29
N TYR A 486 -30.61 -2.12 24.10
CA TYR A 486 -31.27 -3.01 23.16
C TYR A 486 -30.57 -3.09 21.81
N ILE A 487 -30.49 -4.30 21.28
CA ILE A 487 -30.56 -4.56 19.85
C ILE A 487 -32.00 -5.01 19.57
N HIS A 488 -32.76 -4.16 18.87
CA HIS A 488 -34.17 -4.43 18.59
C HIS A 488 -34.29 -5.39 17.41
N GLY A 489 -34.74 -6.62 17.67
CA GLY A 489 -34.86 -7.67 16.66
C GLY A 489 -33.62 -8.55 16.48
N LYS A 490 -33.76 -9.45 15.50
CA LYS A 490 -32.75 -10.42 15.08
C LYS A 490 -32.21 -10.03 13.71
N PRO A 491 -30.87 -9.96 13.51
CA PRO A 491 -30.31 -9.41 12.29
C PRO A 491 -30.55 -10.33 11.09
N SER A 492 -30.60 -9.74 9.91
CA SER A 492 -30.44 -10.46 8.64
C SER A 492 -28.96 -10.73 8.33
N THR A 493 -28.71 -11.60 7.35
CA THR A 493 -27.37 -11.76 6.74
C THR A 493 -26.80 -10.42 6.26
N GLN A 494 -27.63 -9.54 5.68
CA GLN A 494 -27.20 -8.24 5.16
C GLN A 494 -26.85 -7.29 6.30
N GLU A 495 -27.64 -7.24 7.36
CA GLU A 495 -27.34 -6.41 8.53
C GLU A 495 -26.04 -6.84 9.21
N VAL A 496 -25.74 -8.15 9.25
CA VAL A 496 -24.43 -8.64 9.70
C VAL A 496 -23.30 -8.12 8.79
N LEU A 497 -23.44 -8.25 7.46
CA LEU A 497 -22.39 -7.88 6.52
C LEU A 497 -22.16 -6.36 6.41
N LEU A 498 -23.22 -5.57 6.59
CA LEU A 498 -23.22 -4.12 6.39
C LEU A 498 -23.16 -3.34 7.71
N GLY A 499 -23.49 -3.96 8.84
CA GLY A 499 -23.57 -3.31 10.16
C GLY A 499 -24.56 -2.16 10.23
N ASN A 500 -25.61 -2.22 9.42
CA ASN A 500 -26.69 -1.24 9.35
C ASN A 500 -28.00 -1.84 9.88
N GLY A 501 -29.11 -1.13 9.68
CA GLY A 501 -30.44 -1.61 10.06
C GLY A 501 -30.59 -1.66 11.57
N ILE A 502 -30.84 -2.84 12.16
CA ILE A 502 -30.91 -2.96 13.62
C ILE A 502 -29.60 -2.64 14.34
N PHE A 503 -28.46 -2.66 13.62
CA PHE A 503 -27.16 -2.23 14.14
C PHE A 503 -26.94 -0.70 14.08
N ASP A 504 -27.86 0.07 13.46
CA ASP A 504 -27.83 1.54 13.50
C ASP A 504 -28.52 2.11 14.75
N GLY A 505 -28.17 3.35 15.11
CA GLY A 505 -28.86 4.13 16.14
C GLY A 505 -28.69 3.63 17.58
N GLY A 506 -29.47 4.19 18.49
CA GLY A 506 -29.34 3.97 19.93
C GLY A 506 -28.40 4.97 20.62
N ASN A 507 -28.31 4.87 21.94
CA ASN A 507 -27.36 5.64 22.75
C ASN A 507 -25.91 5.10 22.58
N ASP A 508 -24.91 5.78 23.14
CA ASP A 508 -23.50 5.40 22.94
C ASP A 508 -23.15 4.00 23.45
N ASP A 509 -23.85 3.50 24.46
CA ASP A 509 -23.65 2.13 24.94
C ASP A 509 -24.29 1.10 24.00
N GLU A 510 -25.50 1.37 23.48
CA GLU A 510 -26.15 0.52 22.48
C GLU A 510 -25.35 0.47 21.17
N LYS A 511 -24.79 1.60 20.72
CA LYS A 511 -23.91 1.64 19.55
C LYS A 511 -22.66 0.78 19.75
N ALA A 512 -22.03 0.87 20.92
CA ALA A 512 -20.86 0.04 21.23
C ALA A 512 -21.20 -1.45 21.28
N ILE A 513 -22.35 -1.82 21.87
CA ILE A 513 -22.85 -3.20 21.87
C ILE A 513 -23.12 -3.69 20.44
N LYS A 514 -23.82 -2.90 19.62
CA LYS A 514 -24.15 -3.24 18.23
C LYS A 514 -22.90 -3.47 17.38
N ALA A 515 -21.90 -2.59 17.51
CA ALA A 515 -20.61 -2.76 16.84
C ALA A 515 -19.93 -4.08 17.25
N GLN A 516 -19.85 -4.37 18.55
CA GLN A 516 -19.26 -5.59 19.10
C GLN A 516 -19.97 -6.85 18.60
N VAL A 517 -21.30 -6.88 18.67
CA VAL A 517 -22.13 -8.01 18.21
C VAL A 517 -22.00 -8.21 16.71
N CYS A 518 -22.05 -7.15 15.91
CA CYS A 518 -21.88 -7.23 14.45
C CYS A 518 -20.49 -7.79 14.08
N ALA A 519 -19.42 -7.31 14.74
CA ALA A 519 -18.07 -7.82 14.52
C ALA A 519 -17.93 -9.29 14.93
N ALA A 520 -18.52 -9.68 16.05
CA ALA A 520 -18.51 -11.07 16.52
C ALA A 520 -19.27 -12.02 15.57
N PHE A 521 -20.36 -11.58 14.95
CA PHE A 521 -21.01 -12.35 13.88
C PHE A 521 -20.11 -12.53 12.66
N ASN A 522 -19.52 -11.43 12.14
CA ASN A 522 -18.61 -11.50 10.99
C ASN A 522 -17.41 -12.42 11.24
N ARG A 523 -16.87 -12.40 12.47
CA ARG A 523 -15.71 -13.18 12.91
C ARG A 523 -16.06 -14.61 13.36
N HIS A 524 -17.35 -14.98 13.38
CA HIS A 524 -17.85 -16.24 13.92
C HIS A 524 -17.37 -16.52 15.36
N VAL A 525 -17.54 -15.55 16.25
CA VAL A 525 -17.15 -15.69 17.67
C VAL A 525 -18.27 -15.30 18.63
N MET A 526 -19.52 -15.17 18.17
CA MET A 526 -20.64 -14.81 19.05
C MET A 526 -20.78 -15.74 20.27
N LEU A 527 -20.43 -17.01 20.14
CA LEU A 527 -20.50 -18.02 21.23
C LEU A 527 -19.23 -18.07 22.10
N ASP A 528 -18.24 -17.21 21.85
CA ASP A 528 -16.97 -17.15 22.58
C ASP A 528 -16.56 -15.70 22.95
N PRO A 529 -17.36 -15.02 23.79
CA PRO A 529 -17.11 -13.62 24.16
C PRO A 529 -15.79 -13.37 24.89
N ALA A 530 -15.21 -14.41 25.50
CA ALA A 530 -13.91 -14.31 26.16
C ALA A 530 -12.76 -14.01 25.19
N HIS A 531 -12.94 -14.34 23.90
CA HIS A 531 -11.90 -14.20 22.87
C HIS A 531 -12.27 -13.19 21.78
N TRP A 532 -13.27 -12.33 21.98
CA TRP A 532 -13.65 -11.29 21.00
C TRP A 532 -12.53 -10.31 20.64
N ASN A 533 -11.50 -10.19 21.49
CA ASN A 533 -10.32 -9.37 21.25
C ASN A 533 -9.10 -10.15 20.73
N ASN A 534 -9.24 -11.45 20.43
CA ASN A 534 -8.13 -12.32 20.04
C ASN A 534 -8.35 -12.92 18.65
N SER A 535 -7.64 -12.38 17.66
CA SER A 535 -7.78 -12.79 16.25
C SER A 535 -7.39 -14.23 15.97
N ALA A 536 -6.71 -14.91 16.89
CA ALA A 536 -6.44 -16.35 16.78
C ALA A 536 -7.73 -17.20 16.75
N TYR A 537 -8.87 -16.65 17.19
CA TYR A 537 -10.17 -17.34 17.25
C TYR A 537 -11.12 -16.94 16.12
N PHE A 538 -10.79 -15.90 15.35
CA PHE A 538 -11.69 -15.40 14.31
C PHE A 538 -11.66 -16.30 13.07
N TYR A 539 -12.81 -16.39 12.39
CA TYR A 539 -12.99 -17.03 11.09
C TYR A 539 -12.62 -18.52 11.06
N LYS A 540 -12.73 -19.20 12.21
CA LYS A 540 -12.37 -20.63 12.34
C LYS A 540 -13.40 -21.58 11.76
N GLU A 541 -14.66 -21.14 11.67
CA GLU A 541 -15.76 -21.93 11.17
C GLU A 541 -16.70 -21.07 10.31
N ALA A 542 -17.40 -21.73 9.40
CA ALA A 542 -18.41 -21.08 8.57
C ALA A 542 -19.79 -21.12 9.28
N PRO A 543 -20.66 -20.11 9.08
CA PRO A 543 -20.45 -18.94 8.24
C PRO A 543 -19.56 -17.87 8.91
N ALA A 544 -18.64 -17.30 8.15
CA ALA A 544 -17.83 -16.15 8.57
C ALA A 544 -17.56 -15.24 7.37
N ASN A 545 -17.14 -14.00 7.62
CA ASN A 545 -16.80 -13.06 6.55
C ASN A 545 -15.39 -13.36 6.01
N TYR A 546 -15.30 -14.36 5.12
CA TYR A 546 -14.03 -14.78 4.53
C TYR A 546 -13.43 -13.75 3.56
N PHE A 547 -14.25 -12.82 3.04
CA PHE A 547 -13.74 -11.64 2.34
C PHE A 547 -12.90 -10.77 3.28
N ALA A 548 -13.43 -10.42 4.46
CA ALA A 548 -12.69 -9.63 5.45
C ALA A 548 -11.43 -10.35 5.93
N LYS A 549 -11.53 -11.65 6.24
CA LYS A 549 -10.40 -12.50 6.64
C LYS A 549 -9.25 -12.43 5.63
N PHE A 550 -9.55 -12.53 4.34
CA PHE A 550 -8.53 -12.45 3.31
C PHE A 550 -7.70 -11.16 3.41
N TRP A 551 -8.34 -10.01 3.62
CA TRP A 551 -7.64 -8.73 3.73
C TRP A 551 -6.82 -8.60 5.02
N HIS A 552 -7.24 -9.22 6.12
CA HIS A 552 -6.36 -9.35 7.29
C HIS A 552 -5.11 -10.18 6.97
N ASP A 553 -5.23 -11.26 6.22
CA ASP A 553 -4.10 -12.14 5.92
C ASP A 553 -3.09 -11.52 4.93
N HIS A 554 -3.46 -10.43 4.26
CA HIS A 554 -2.65 -9.75 3.23
C HIS A 554 -2.49 -8.25 3.51
N SER A 555 -2.36 -7.87 4.78
CA SER A 555 -2.14 -6.49 5.22
C SER A 555 -1.06 -6.39 6.30
N TYR A 556 -0.45 -5.22 6.44
CA TYR A 556 0.53 -4.96 7.50
C TYR A 556 -0.11 -5.18 8.88
N GLU A 557 0.59 -5.93 9.75
CA GLU A 557 0.14 -6.25 11.11
C GLU A 557 -1.26 -6.89 11.16
N ASN A 558 -1.71 -7.49 10.05
CA ASN A 558 -3.08 -7.99 9.87
C ASN A 558 -4.17 -6.94 10.14
N LYS A 559 -3.89 -5.65 9.89
CA LYS A 559 -4.79 -4.52 10.10
C LYS A 559 -5.51 -4.17 8.79
N SER A 560 -6.82 -4.41 8.73
CA SER A 560 -7.63 -4.13 7.55
C SER A 560 -9.06 -3.79 7.91
N TYR A 561 -9.65 -2.82 7.20
CA TYR A 561 -11.08 -2.56 7.25
C TYR A 561 -11.81 -3.51 6.26
N GLY A 562 -11.99 -4.77 6.66
CA GLY A 562 -12.65 -5.78 5.83
C GLY A 562 -14.18 -5.77 5.87
N PHE A 563 -14.75 -5.17 6.94
CA PHE A 563 -16.18 -4.92 7.12
C PHE A 563 -16.39 -3.71 8.06
N CYS A 564 -17.61 -3.19 8.16
CA CYS A 564 -17.93 -1.90 8.80
C CYS A 564 -17.46 -1.71 10.26
N TYR A 565 -17.38 -2.77 11.05
CA TYR A 565 -16.99 -2.73 12.47
C TYR A 565 -15.69 -3.49 12.75
N ASP A 566 -14.76 -3.54 11.79
CA ASP A 566 -13.47 -4.21 11.98
C ASP A 566 -12.57 -3.51 13.00
N ASP A 567 -12.84 -2.24 13.29
CA ASP A 567 -12.20 -1.44 14.33
C ASP A 567 -12.53 -1.90 15.75
N VAL A 568 -13.54 -2.76 15.91
CA VAL A 568 -13.79 -3.45 17.19
C VAL A 568 -12.55 -4.23 17.62
N PHE A 569 -12.01 -3.85 18.78
CA PHE A 569 -10.72 -4.32 19.32
C PHE A 569 -9.51 -4.04 18.40
N ASP A 570 -9.56 -2.91 17.70
CA ASP A 570 -8.47 -2.32 16.94
C ASP A 570 -7.95 -3.16 15.75
N PHE A 571 -8.75 -4.04 15.15
CA PHE A 571 -8.28 -4.87 14.01
C PHE A 571 -8.39 -4.19 12.63
N SER A 572 -8.99 -3.00 12.55
CA SER A 572 -9.04 -2.22 11.31
C SER A 572 -7.70 -1.62 10.91
N SER A 573 -7.61 -1.10 9.68
CA SER A 573 -6.45 -0.35 9.17
C SER A 573 -6.40 1.10 9.65
N THR A 574 -7.08 1.43 10.75
CA THR A 574 -7.15 2.79 11.28
C THR A 574 -5.83 3.23 11.89
N LEU A 575 -5.31 4.34 11.39
CA LEU A 575 -4.20 5.07 11.96
C LEU A 575 -4.75 6.27 12.71
N HIS A 576 -4.26 6.49 13.93
CA HIS A 576 -4.67 7.61 14.76
C HIS A 576 -3.49 8.26 15.46
N VAL A 577 -3.45 9.59 15.45
CA VAL A 577 -2.55 10.37 16.29
C VAL A 577 -3.16 11.73 16.65
N ALA A 578 -2.92 12.19 17.88
CA ALA A 578 -3.41 13.46 18.39
C ALA A 578 -2.78 14.69 17.68
N ASP A 579 -1.49 14.60 17.32
CA ASP A 579 -0.69 15.68 16.75
C ASP A 579 -0.19 15.35 15.32
N PRO A 580 -1.10 15.15 14.34
CA PRO A 580 -0.72 14.71 13.00
C PRO A 580 0.16 15.73 12.29
N LYS A 581 1.13 15.23 11.51
CA LYS A 581 2.06 16.05 10.72
C LYS A 581 1.80 15.86 9.22
N TYR A 582 1.88 14.62 8.75
CA TYR A 582 1.57 14.26 7.37
C TYR A 582 1.21 12.78 7.26
N ALA A 583 0.59 12.41 6.14
CA ALA A 583 0.41 11.01 5.74
C ALA A 583 0.92 10.78 4.31
N ILE A 584 1.37 9.56 4.02
CA ILE A 584 1.73 9.10 2.69
C ILE A 584 0.76 8.01 2.27
N ILE A 585 0.01 8.24 1.19
CA ILE A 585 -0.91 7.29 0.59
C ILE A 585 -0.18 6.63 -0.60
N ASN A 586 0.29 5.42 -0.36
CA ASN A 586 1.03 4.60 -1.31
C ASN A 586 0.05 3.85 -2.21
N VAL A 587 -0.08 4.28 -3.47
CA VAL A 587 -0.98 3.64 -4.44
C VAL A 587 -0.19 2.68 -5.33
N GLY A 588 -0.56 1.41 -5.35
CA GLY A 588 0.19 0.31 -5.95
C GLY A 588 -0.50 -0.33 -7.17
N TRP A 589 0.11 -1.39 -7.68
CA TRP A 589 -0.41 -2.22 -8.77
C TRP A 589 0.06 -3.66 -8.65
#